data_AF-A0A397CSE0-F1
#
_entry.id   AF-A0A397CSE0-F1
#
_cell.length_a   1.000
_cell.length_b   1.000
_cell.length_c   1.000
_cell.angle_alpha   90.00
_cell.angle_beta   90.00
_cell.angle_gamma   90.00
#
_symmetry.space_group_name_H-M   'P 1'
#
loop_
_entity.id
_entity.type
_entity.pdbx_description
1 polymer ?
#
loop_
_entity_poly.entity_id
_entity_poly.type
_entity_poly.pdbx_seq_one_letter_code
_entity_poly.pdbx_strand_id
1 'polypeptide(L)'
;MEFELIGILLGLAIYNGVILDLHFPPLVYKKLMEQSVTLSDVEASQPALGRGLRQLLLFDGDVESVFQRSFQVSYQVFGEMKTIDLVPNAFHRGFHLVCGGHALALFRCEELELLLCGSPDLDFEALEYVTQYDSGFSEHSDVIKSFKFWIKNKEAYFWTVVHGFTVDEKKQLLKFCTGSDRVPIRGLSEMAFVISRNGPDSNK
;
A
#
# COMPACT_ATOMS: atom_id res chain seq x y z
N MET A 1 6.42 -14.53 16.55
CA MET A 1 6.78 -13.14 16.93
C MET A 1 6.72 -12.22 15.73
N GLU A 2 7.40 -12.56 14.61
CA GLU A 2 7.42 -11.74 13.39
C GLU A 2 6.04 -11.44 12.81
N PHE A 3 5.19 -12.45 12.57
CA PHE A 3 3.85 -12.24 12.03
C PHE A 3 2.95 -11.36 12.90
N GLU A 4 3.08 -11.47 14.22
CA GLU A 4 2.32 -10.67 15.17
C GLU A 4 2.75 -9.21 15.15
N LEU A 5 4.06 -8.95 15.06
CA LEU A 5 4.60 -7.61 14.86
C LEU A 5 4.08 -6.98 13.55
N ILE A 6 4.06 -7.74 12.46
CA ILE A 6 3.49 -7.25 11.19
C ILE A 6 2.01 -6.90 11.38
N GLY A 7 1.23 -7.74 12.06
CA GLY A 7 -0.17 -7.43 12.38
C GLY A 7 -0.32 -6.12 13.16
N ILE A 8 0.49 -5.91 14.20
CA ILE A 8 0.49 -4.67 14.99
C ILE A 8 0.83 -3.46 14.11
N LEU A 9 1.84 -3.57 13.25
CA LEU A 9 2.25 -2.50 12.33
C LEU A 9 1.12 -2.11 11.37
N LEU A 10 0.39 -3.08 10.81
CA LEU A 10 -0.78 -2.79 9.97
C LEU A 10 -1.86 -2.05 10.75
N GLY A 11 -2.15 -2.47 11.98
CA GLY A 11 -3.15 -1.81 12.80
C GLY A 11 -2.76 -0.38 13.15
N LEU A 12 -1.48 -0.15 13.47
CA LEU A 12 -0.94 1.19 13.71
C LEU A 12 -0.97 2.07 12.47
N ALA A 13 -0.76 1.50 11.27
CA ALA A 13 -0.83 2.23 10.02
C ALA A 13 -2.25 2.77 9.78
N ILE A 14 -3.28 1.94 9.96
CA ILE A 14 -4.69 2.37 9.91
C ILE A 14 -4.97 3.45 10.96
N TYR A 15 -4.55 3.23 12.21
CA TYR A 15 -4.81 4.16 13.32
C TYR A 15 -4.19 5.54 13.07
N ASN A 16 -2.97 5.58 12.54
CA ASN A 16 -2.25 6.82 12.26
C ASN A 16 -2.56 7.43 10.89
N GLY A 17 -3.38 6.77 10.06
CA GLY A 17 -3.68 7.23 8.69
C GLY A 17 -2.46 7.19 7.76
N VAL A 18 -1.53 6.27 7.99
CA VAL A 18 -0.33 6.07 7.17
C VAL A 18 -0.57 4.90 6.22
N ILE A 19 -0.31 5.10 4.93
CA ILE A 19 -0.41 4.04 3.93
C ILE A 19 0.84 3.16 3.92
N LEU A 20 0.67 1.90 3.57
CA LEU A 20 1.72 0.90 3.43
C LEU A 20 1.78 0.43 1.97
N ASP A 21 2.98 0.27 1.43
CA ASP A 21 3.17 -0.33 0.09
C ASP A 21 3.06 -1.86 0.18
N LEU A 22 1.82 -2.35 0.31
CA LEU A 22 1.50 -3.77 0.47
C LEU A 22 0.56 -4.25 -0.64
N HIS A 23 0.81 -5.47 -1.11
CA HIS A 23 0.04 -6.11 -2.16
C HIS A 23 -0.49 -7.45 -1.67
N PHE A 24 -1.50 -7.41 -0.80
CA PHE A 24 -2.12 -8.65 -0.32
C PHE A 24 -3.22 -9.17 -1.26
N PRO A 25 -3.35 -10.49 -1.38
CA PRO A 25 -4.53 -11.08 -1.99
C PRO A 25 -5.81 -10.74 -1.20
N PRO A 26 -6.98 -10.63 -1.87
CA PRO A 26 -8.26 -10.29 -1.23
C PRO A 26 -8.63 -11.14 -0.01
N LEU A 27 -8.25 -12.43 -0.01
CA LEU A 27 -8.52 -13.34 1.11
C LEU A 27 -7.89 -12.91 2.44
N VAL A 28 -6.78 -12.15 2.40
CA VAL A 28 -6.11 -11.65 3.59
C VAL A 28 -6.99 -10.61 4.27
N TYR A 29 -7.58 -9.69 3.50
CA TYR A 29 -8.51 -8.68 4.03
C TYR A 29 -9.78 -9.33 4.58
N LYS A 30 -10.35 -10.35 3.91
CA LYS A 30 -11.46 -11.14 4.47
C LYS A 30 -11.10 -11.72 5.82
N LYS A 31 -9.90 -12.30 5.94
CA LYS A 31 -9.44 -12.91 7.19
C LYS A 31 -9.24 -11.90 8.30
N LEU A 32 -8.77 -10.69 7.99
CA LEU A 32 -8.63 -9.57 8.93
C LEU A 32 -9.98 -8.99 9.40
N MET A 33 -11.02 -9.10 8.59
CA MET A 33 -12.39 -8.68 8.95
C MET A 33 -13.19 -9.81 9.62
N GLU A 34 -12.52 -10.88 10.07
CA GLU A 34 -13.15 -12.06 10.68
C GLU A 34 -14.18 -12.77 9.78
N GLN A 35 -14.11 -12.57 8.46
CA GLN A 35 -15.00 -13.22 7.50
C GLN A 35 -14.53 -14.65 7.19
N SER A 36 -15.48 -15.53 6.87
CA SER A 36 -15.17 -16.90 6.46
C SER A 36 -14.48 -16.91 5.09
N VAL A 37 -13.30 -17.51 5.03
CA VAL A 37 -12.57 -17.75 3.78
C VAL A 37 -12.97 -19.11 3.21
N THR A 38 -13.25 -19.15 1.91
CA THR A 38 -13.69 -20.36 1.20
C THR A 38 -12.59 -20.89 0.27
N LEU A 39 -12.76 -22.12 -0.22
CA LEU A 39 -11.84 -22.70 -1.21
C LEU A 39 -11.78 -21.87 -2.49
N SER A 40 -12.89 -21.23 -2.88
CA SER A 40 -12.94 -20.35 -4.04
C SER A 40 -12.04 -19.12 -3.86
N ASP A 41 -11.93 -18.58 -2.64
CA ASP A 41 -11.04 -17.45 -2.34
C ASP A 41 -9.56 -17.88 -2.48
N VAL A 42 -9.23 -19.09 -2.02
CA VAL A 42 -7.90 -19.68 -2.18
C VAL A 42 -7.59 -19.93 -3.64
N GLU A 43 -8.54 -20.44 -4.42
CA GLU A 43 -8.37 -20.70 -5.85
C GLU A 43 -8.22 -19.41 -6.67
N ALA A 44 -8.92 -18.33 -6.29
CA ALA A 44 -8.75 -17.02 -6.91
C ALA A 44 -7.34 -16.42 -6.67
N SER A 45 -6.78 -16.63 -5.47
CA SER A 45 -5.44 -16.13 -5.12
C SER A 45 -4.31 -17.06 -5.56
N GLN A 46 -4.51 -18.38 -5.48
CA GLN A 46 -3.53 -19.42 -5.73
C GLN A 46 -4.20 -20.57 -6.50
N PRO A 47 -4.37 -20.44 -7.83
CA PRO A 47 -5.16 -21.38 -8.62
C PRO A 47 -4.67 -22.83 -8.54
N ALA A 48 -3.35 -23.04 -8.54
CA ALA A 48 -2.77 -24.39 -8.44
C ALA A 48 -3.06 -25.04 -7.08
N LEU A 49 -2.91 -24.29 -5.99
CA LEU A 49 -3.21 -24.76 -4.64
C LEU A 49 -4.71 -25.02 -4.48
N GLY A 50 -5.56 -24.10 -4.93
CA GLY A 50 -7.02 -24.25 -4.89
C GLY A 50 -7.51 -25.49 -5.62
N ARG A 51 -7.00 -25.76 -6.83
CA ARG A 51 -7.29 -26.99 -7.57
C ARG A 51 -6.80 -28.24 -6.84
N GLY A 52 -5.59 -28.22 -6.27
CA GLY A 52 -5.04 -29.34 -5.52
C GLY A 52 -5.87 -29.66 -4.26
N LEU A 53 -6.29 -28.64 -3.52
CA LEU A 53 -7.18 -28.79 -2.36
C LEU A 53 -8.57 -29.26 -2.78
N ARG A 54 -9.09 -28.81 -3.92
CA ARG A 54 -10.36 -29.30 -4.48
C ARG A 54 -10.27 -30.78 -4.86
N GLN A 55 -9.17 -31.19 -5.49
CA GLN A 55 -8.92 -32.59 -5.83
C GLN A 55 -8.80 -33.45 -4.56
N LEU A 56 -8.10 -32.95 -3.54
CA LEU A 56 -7.99 -33.61 -2.24
C LEU A 56 -9.36 -33.77 -1.56
N LEU A 57 -10.21 -32.75 -1.63
CA LEU A 57 -11.57 -32.76 -1.08
C LEU A 57 -12.49 -33.75 -1.80
N LEU A 58 -12.31 -33.92 -3.11
CA LEU A 58 -13.07 -34.85 -3.96
C LEU A 58 -12.45 -36.24 -4.03
N PHE A 59 -11.37 -36.50 -3.27
CA PHE A 59 -10.69 -37.78 -3.31
C PHE A 59 -11.48 -38.82 -2.52
N ASP A 60 -11.99 -39.84 -3.20
CA ASP A 60 -12.76 -40.93 -2.60
C ASP A 60 -11.88 -42.01 -1.91
N GLY A 61 -10.55 -41.89 -1.95
CA GLY A 61 -9.62 -42.82 -1.31
C GLY A 61 -9.19 -42.40 0.10
N ASP A 62 -8.33 -43.19 0.72
CA ASP A 62 -7.74 -42.84 2.02
C ASP A 62 -6.70 -41.73 1.87
N VAL A 63 -7.03 -40.54 2.38
CA VAL A 63 -6.19 -39.35 2.25
C VAL A 63 -4.86 -39.52 2.99
N GLU A 64 -4.88 -40.15 4.16
CA GLU A 64 -3.71 -40.27 5.02
C GLU A 64 -2.62 -41.11 4.36
N SER A 65 -2.94 -42.33 3.91
CA SER A 65 -1.97 -43.23 3.27
C SER A 65 -1.47 -42.73 1.93
N VAL A 66 -2.29 -42.01 1.16
CA VAL A 66 -1.94 -41.59 -0.20
C VAL A 66 -1.14 -40.29 -0.22
N PHE A 67 -1.54 -39.29 0.57
CA PHE A 67 -0.93 -37.96 0.50
C PHE A 67 0.12 -37.73 1.58
N GLN A 68 0.01 -38.40 2.73
CA GLN A 68 0.95 -38.30 3.86
C GLN A 68 1.35 -36.84 4.21
N ARG A 69 0.39 -35.91 4.12
CA ARG A 69 0.64 -34.48 4.38
C ARG A 69 0.32 -34.11 5.82
N SER A 70 1.15 -33.27 6.41
CA SER A 70 0.92 -32.60 7.70
C SER A 70 0.50 -31.14 7.48
N PHE A 71 0.11 -30.44 8.56
CA PHE A 71 -0.25 -29.00 8.54
C PHE A 71 0.99 -28.10 8.44
N GLN A 72 1.76 -28.30 7.38
CA GLN A 72 3.01 -27.62 7.09
C GLN A 72 2.97 -27.05 5.67
N VAL A 73 3.69 -25.95 5.46
CA VAL A 73 3.91 -25.38 4.12
C VAL A 73 5.39 -25.38 3.81
N SER A 74 5.73 -25.77 2.58
CA SER A 74 7.09 -25.78 2.07
C SER A 74 7.23 -24.80 0.92
N TYR A 75 8.23 -23.94 0.97
CA TYR A 75 8.52 -22.96 -0.07
C TYR A 75 10.02 -22.76 -0.24
N GLN A 76 10.44 -22.36 -1.44
CA GLN A 76 11.86 -22.21 -1.78
C GLN A 76 12.33 -20.78 -1.45
N VAL A 77 13.42 -20.67 -0.69
CA VAL A 77 14.05 -19.41 -0.29
C VAL A 77 15.53 -19.49 -0.65
N PHE A 78 15.99 -18.66 -1.58
CA PHE A 78 17.38 -18.66 -2.06
C PHE A 78 17.90 -20.03 -2.52
N GLY A 79 17.03 -20.82 -3.15
CA GLY A 79 17.37 -22.17 -3.62
C GLY A 79 17.15 -23.27 -2.58
N GLU A 80 17.02 -22.94 -1.30
CA GLU A 80 16.77 -23.91 -0.22
C GLU A 80 15.28 -24.09 0.02
N MET A 81 14.84 -25.35 0.18
CA MET A 81 13.47 -25.64 0.59
C MET A 81 13.34 -25.45 2.10
N LYS A 82 12.48 -24.52 2.50
CA LYS A 82 12.09 -24.33 3.90
C LYS A 82 10.69 -24.88 4.11
N THR A 83 10.53 -25.68 5.17
CA THR A 83 9.24 -26.17 5.63
C THR A 83 8.94 -25.54 6.98
N ILE A 84 7.77 -24.92 7.11
CA ILE A 84 7.30 -24.32 8.36
C ILE A 84 5.93 -24.88 8.71
N ASP A 85 5.68 -25.02 10.02
CA ASP A 85 4.35 -25.30 10.53
C ASP A 85 3.42 -24.10 10.28
N LEU A 86 2.16 -24.39 9.99
CA LEU A 86 1.14 -23.35 9.91
C LEU A 86 0.94 -22.73 11.30
N VAL A 87 1.43 -21.50 11.48
CA VAL A 87 1.25 -20.75 12.74
C VAL A 87 -0.16 -20.18 12.81
N PRO A 88 -1.03 -20.62 13.74
CA PRO A 88 -2.40 -20.14 13.80
C PRO A 88 -2.44 -18.68 14.24
N ASN A 89 -3.08 -17.84 13.43
CA ASN A 89 -3.59 -16.51 13.78
C ASN A 89 -2.58 -15.49 14.35
N ALA A 90 -1.27 -15.69 14.23
CA ALA A 90 -0.29 -14.74 14.82
C ALA A 90 -0.44 -13.32 14.25
N PHE A 91 -0.57 -13.22 12.93
CA PHE A 91 -0.84 -11.96 12.24
C PHE A 91 -2.18 -11.32 12.64
N HIS A 92 -3.24 -12.13 12.66
CA HIS A 92 -4.57 -11.70 13.09
C HIS A 92 -4.56 -11.17 14.53
N ARG A 93 -3.90 -11.87 15.46
CA ARG A 93 -3.80 -11.41 16.85
C ARG A 93 -3.13 -10.04 16.91
N GLY A 94 -1.99 -9.86 16.25
CA GLY A 94 -1.28 -8.59 16.23
C GLY A 94 -2.13 -7.44 15.70
N PHE A 95 -2.86 -7.67 14.60
CA PHE A 95 -3.74 -6.66 14.02
C PHE A 95 -4.89 -6.26 14.96
N HIS A 96 -5.57 -7.24 15.56
CA HIS A 96 -6.71 -6.99 16.45
C HIS A 96 -6.32 -6.41 17.81
N LEU A 97 -5.05 -6.46 18.23
CA LEU A 97 -4.57 -5.71 19.39
C LEU A 97 -4.72 -4.19 19.20
N VAL A 98 -4.67 -3.71 17.96
CA VAL A 98 -4.76 -2.28 17.63
C VAL A 98 -6.11 -1.93 17.00
N CYS A 99 -6.57 -2.72 16.04
CA CYS A 99 -7.78 -2.45 15.25
C CYS A 99 -8.99 -3.31 15.65
N GLY A 100 -9.01 -3.91 16.83
CA GLY A 100 -10.10 -4.80 17.25
C GLY A 100 -11.49 -4.13 17.31
N GLY A 101 -12.53 -4.96 17.26
CA GLY A 101 -13.93 -4.56 17.47
C GLY A 101 -14.82 -4.67 16.24
N HIS A 102 -16.12 -4.38 16.42
CA HIS A 102 -17.15 -4.61 15.41
C HIS A 102 -17.07 -3.65 14.21
N ALA A 103 -16.32 -2.54 14.32
CA ALA A 103 -16.20 -1.57 13.23
C ALA A 103 -15.56 -2.18 11.97
N LEU A 104 -14.58 -3.08 12.13
CA LEU A 104 -13.95 -3.78 11.01
C LEU A 104 -14.93 -4.63 10.20
N ALA A 105 -15.92 -5.23 10.87
CA ALA A 105 -16.94 -6.04 10.21
C ALA A 105 -17.89 -5.22 9.32
N LEU A 106 -17.86 -3.89 9.43
CA LEU A 106 -18.65 -2.98 8.59
C LEU A 106 -17.97 -2.66 7.25
N PHE A 107 -16.67 -2.95 7.12
CA PHE A 107 -15.92 -2.69 5.90
C PHE A 107 -16.12 -3.78 4.85
N ARG A 108 -16.02 -3.38 3.58
CA ARG A 108 -15.69 -4.27 2.47
C ARG A 108 -14.18 -4.45 2.32
N CYS A 109 -13.77 -5.52 1.66
CA CYS A 109 -12.34 -5.82 1.44
C CYS A 109 -11.62 -4.66 0.78
N GLU A 110 -12.26 -4.04 -0.21
CA GLU A 110 -11.72 -2.93 -0.99
C GLU A 110 -11.59 -1.67 -0.13
N GLU A 111 -12.52 -1.45 0.79
CA GLU A 111 -12.49 -0.29 1.70
C GLU A 111 -11.36 -0.44 2.74
N LEU A 112 -11.15 -1.66 3.24
CA LEU A 112 -10.01 -1.95 4.12
C LEU A 112 -8.67 -1.86 3.37
N GLU A 113 -8.61 -2.31 2.11
CA GLU A 113 -7.44 -2.13 1.26
C GLU A 113 -7.14 -0.64 1.05
N LEU A 114 -8.14 0.19 0.75
CA LEU A 114 -7.94 1.63 0.56
C LEU A 114 -7.39 2.32 1.81
N LEU A 115 -7.82 1.89 3.00
CA LEU A 115 -7.28 2.41 4.26
C LEU A 115 -5.82 2.01 4.49
N LEU A 116 -5.45 0.78 4.16
CA LEU A 116 -4.10 0.25 4.39
C LEU A 116 -3.10 0.67 3.30
N CYS A 117 -3.49 0.57 2.05
CA CYS A 117 -2.60 0.71 0.90
C CYS A 117 -2.77 2.05 0.17
N GLY A 118 -3.82 2.81 0.49
CA GLY A 118 -4.11 4.07 -0.16
C GLY A 118 -4.92 3.94 -1.45
N SER A 119 -5.35 5.11 -1.93
CA SER A 119 -6.14 5.28 -3.14
C SER A 119 -5.25 5.31 -4.39
N PRO A 120 -5.71 4.72 -5.52
CA PRO A 120 -5.07 4.90 -6.82
C PRO A 120 -5.50 6.19 -7.54
N ASP A 121 -6.40 6.98 -6.95
CA ASP A 121 -6.93 8.20 -7.55
C ASP A 121 -5.93 9.37 -7.41
N LEU A 122 -5.57 9.98 -8.54
CA LEU A 122 -4.44 10.90 -8.64
C LEU A 122 -4.89 12.28 -9.12
N ASP A 123 -5.27 13.14 -8.18
CA ASP A 123 -5.52 14.56 -8.42
C ASP A 123 -4.25 15.41 -8.27
N PHE A 124 -3.51 15.57 -9.37
CA PHE A 124 -2.30 16.39 -9.39
C PHE A 124 -2.56 17.90 -9.33
N GLU A 125 -3.78 18.35 -9.62
CA GLU A 125 -4.17 19.76 -9.43
C GLU A 125 -4.26 20.06 -7.92
N ALA A 126 -4.85 19.15 -7.16
CA ALA A 126 -4.87 19.22 -5.70
C ALA A 126 -3.45 19.17 -5.11
N LEU A 127 -2.57 18.32 -5.64
CA LEU A 127 -1.17 18.24 -5.21
C LEU A 127 -0.43 19.57 -5.44
N GLU A 128 -0.56 20.16 -6.62
CA GLU A 128 0.05 21.46 -6.94
C GLU A 128 -0.41 22.53 -5.96
N TYR A 129 -1.72 22.56 -5.66
CA TYR A 129 -2.30 23.56 -4.78
C TYR A 129 -1.74 23.51 -3.35
N VAL A 130 -1.44 22.31 -2.82
CA VAL A 130 -0.92 22.14 -1.45
C VAL A 130 0.59 22.05 -1.36
N THR A 131 1.28 22.06 -2.50
CA THR A 131 2.74 22.00 -2.55
C THR A 131 3.38 23.21 -1.89
N GLN A 132 4.29 22.96 -0.96
CA GLN A 132 5.08 23.97 -0.28
C GLN A 132 6.43 24.14 -0.98
N TYR A 133 6.91 25.37 -1.02
CA TYR A 133 8.17 25.71 -1.67
C TYR A 133 9.12 26.25 -0.62
N ASP A 134 10.24 25.58 -0.44
CA ASP A 134 11.25 26.01 0.52
C ASP A 134 12.02 27.20 -0.07
N SER A 135 11.67 28.39 0.42
CA SER A 135 12.18 29.65 -0.09
C SER A 135 13.55 29.97 0.50
N GLY A 136 14.61 29.86 -0.30
CA GLY A 136 15.89 30.53 -0.02
C GLY A 136 15.88 32.05 -0.25
N PHE A 137 14.73 32.73 -0.20
CA PHE A 137 14.59 34.17 -0.52
C PHE A 137 13.76 34.91 0.54
N SER A 138 14.30 36.02 1.07
CA SER A 138 13.74 36.82 2.17
C SER A 138 12.70 37.87 1.73
N GLU A 139 11.74 38.14 2.62
CA GLU A 139 10.46 38.86 2.42
C GLU A 139 10.49 40.39 2.18
N HIS A 140 11.65 41.02 1.92
CA HIS A 140 11.77 42.49 1.95
C HIS A 140 11.69 43.21 0.59
N SER A 141 10.70 42.90 -0.26
CA SER A 141 10.49 43.73 -1.46
C SER A 141 9.04 43.80 -1.91
N ASP A 142 8.57 45.01 -2.21
CA ASP A 142 7.26 45.30 -2.83
C ASP A 142 7.09 44.62 -4.22
N VAL A 143 8.13 43.98 -4.74
CA VAL A 143 8.08 43.07 -5.90
C VAL A 143 7.24 41.82 -5.62
N ILE A 144 6.99 41.45 -4.35
CA ILE A 144 6.35 40.18 -3.95
C ILE A 144 4.91 40.00 -4.46
N LYS A 145 4.15 41.09 -4.70
CA LYS A 145 2.80 40.98 -5.29
C LYS A 145 2.82 40.65 -6.79
N SER A 146 3.84 41.08 -7.52
CA SER A 146 4.13 40.63 -8.89
C SER A 146 4.97 39.34 -8.92
N PHE A 147 5.58 38.97 -7.79
CA PHE A 147 6.39 37.77 -7.62
C PHE A 147 5.55 36.51 -7.45
N LYS A 148 4.32 36.59 -6.93
CA LYS A 148 3.38 35.45 -6.97
C LYS A 148 3.04 35.03 -8.42
N PHE A 149 3.14 35.96 -9.38
CA PHE A 149 2.98 35.73 -10.81
C PHE A 149 4.30 35.25 -11.49
N TRP A 150 5.46 35.67 -10.97
CA TRP A 150 6.78 35.30 -11.54
C TRP A 150 7.37 34.01 -10.95
N ILE A 151 7.11 33.66 -9.68
CA ILE A 151 7.41 32.35 -9.08
C ILE A 151 6.72 31.23 -9.88
N LYS A 152 5.49 31.49 -10.34
CA LYS A 152 4.82 30.60 -11.31
C LYS A 152 5.66 30.34 -12.57
N ASN A 153 6.62 31.16 -13.03
CA ASN A 153 7.23 30.92 -14.34
C ASN A 153 8.33 29.84 -14.39
N LYS A 154 9.04 29.55 -13.28
CA LYS A 154 9.98 28.41 -13.21
C LYS A 154 9.38 27.19 -12.52
N GLU A 155 8.54 27.39 -11.50
CA GLU A 155 7.85 26.29 -10.82
C GLU A 155 6.62 25.82 -11.62
N ALA A 156 5.98 26.67 -12.43
CA ALA A 156 5.07 26.15 -13.45
C ALA A 156 5.81 25.44 -14.58
N TYR A 157 7.14 25.51 -14.72
CA TYR A 157 7.80 24.58 -15.64
C TYR A 157 7.71 23.15 -15.11
N PHE A 158 7.98 22.95 -13.81
CA PHE A 158 7.77 21.67 -13.15
C PHE A 158 6.31 21.21 -13.31
N TRP A 159 5.34 22.03 -12.92
CA TRP A 159 3.93 21.64 -13.01
C TRP A 159 3.41 21.53 -14.44
N THR A 160 3.90 22.30 -15.40
CA THR A 160 3.57 22.11 -16.83
C THR A 160 4.04 20.74 -17.31
N VAL A 161 5.25 20.33 -16.94
CA VAL A 161 5.79 19.00 -17.27
C VAL A 161 4.98 17.92 -16.56
N VAL A 162 4.74 18.06 -15.26
CA VAL A 162 4.01 17.06 -14.46
C VAL A 162 2.55 16.92 -14.90
N HIS A 163 1.87 18.02 -15.24
CA HIS A 163 0.52 17.95 -15.79
C HIS A 163 0.50 17.34 -17.19
N GLY A 164 1.59 17.48 -17.95
CA GLY A 164 1.81 16.80 -19.23
C GLY A 164 2.18 15.32 -19.13
N PHE A 165 2.48 14.79 -17.94
CA PHE A 165 2.81 13.37 -17.75
C PHE A 165 1.61 12.45 -17.97
N THR A 166 1.92 11.25 -18.47
CA THR A 166 1.02 10.09 -18.43
C THR A 166 0.75 9.65 -16.99
N VAL A 167 -0.29 8.82 -16.79
CA VAL A 167 -0.62 8.28 -15.47
C VAL A 167 0.53 7.45 -14.89
N ASP A 168 1.25 6.70 -15.71
CA ASP A 168 2.38 5.88 -15.25
C ASP A 168 3.58 6.73 -14.83
N GLU A 169 3.88 7.81 -15.55
CA GLU A 169 4.93 8.77 -15.17
C GLU A 169 4.57 9.51 -13.87
N LYS A 170 3.29 9.88 -13.70
CA LYS A 170 2.78 10.45 -12.45
C LYS A 170 2.96 9.48 -11.26
N LYS A 171 2.68 8.19 -11.46
CA LYS A 171 2.94 7.14 -10.46
C LYS A 171 4.42 6.97 -10.15
N GLN A 172 5.29 7.06 -11.17
CA GLN A 172 6.74 7.01 -10.97
C GLN A 172 7.25 8.20 -10.15
N LEU A 173 6.74 9.41 -10.41
CA LEU A 173 7.05 10.59 -9.61
C LEU A 173 6.63 10.41 -8.15
N LEU A 174 5.41 9.89 -7.90
CA LEU A 174 4.96 9.61 -6.53
C LEU A 174 5.83 8.56 -5.85
N LYS A 175 6.18 7.46 -6.54
CA LYS A 175 7.10 6.45 -6.00
C LYS A 175 8.44 7.06 -5.63
N PHE A 176 8.97 7.91 -6.50
CA PHE A 176 10.24 8.58 -6.25
C PHE A 176 10.19 9.50 -5.03
N CYS A 177 9.14 10.30 -4.87
CA CYS A 177 9.03 11.28 -3.79
C CYS A 177 8.55 10.69 -2.47
N THR A 178 7.70 9.66 -2.50
CA THR A 178 6.94 9.18 -1.32
C THR A 178 7.18 7.71 -0.99
N GLY A 179 7.80 6.96 -1.91
CA GLY A 179 7.95 5.51 -1.79
C GLY A 179 6.73 4.70 -2.23
N SER A 180 5.62 5.34 -2.65
CA SER A 180 4.41 4.66 -3.13
C SER A 180 3.85 5.30 -4.40
N ASP A 181 3.17 4.53 -5.24
CA ASP A 181 2.35 5.05 -6.36
C ASP A 181 0.89 5.29 -5.97
N ARG A 182 0.55 5.03 -4.71
CA ARG A 182 -0.76 5.30 -4.11
C ARG A 182 -0.67 6.47 -3.16
N VAL A 183 -1.84 7.04 -2.88
CA VAL A 183 -1.97 8.24 -2.06
C VAL A 183 -2.86 7.96 -0.85
N PRO A 184 -2.77 8.73 0.24
CA PRO A 184 -3.69 8.58 1.37
C PRO A 184 -5.14 8.62 0.90
N ILE A 185 -6.06 7.97 1.63
CA ILE A 185 -7.47 7.86 1.21
C ILE A 185 -8.16 9.23 1.01
N ARG A 186 -7.64 10.28 1.63
CA ARG A 186 -8.11 11.66 1.46
C ARG A 186 -7.58 12.36 0.22
N GLY A 187 -6.75 11.69 -0.58
CA GLY A 187 -6.18 12.19 -1.83
C GLY A 187 -4.89 13.00 -1.64
N LEU A 188 -4.41 13.52 -2.77
CA LEU A 188 -3.15 14.27 -2.87
C LEU A 188 -3.18 15.62 -2.16
N SER A 189 -4.34 16.20 -1.87
CA SER A 189 -4.47 17.45 -1.12
C SER A 189 -4.01 17.35 0.34
N GLU A 190 -3.98 16.16 0.91
CA GLU A 190 -3.55 15.98 2.31
C GLU A 190 -2.06 15.66 2.44
N MET A 191 -1.33 15.61 1.32
CA MET A 191 0.10 15.34 1.34
C MET A 191 0.92 16.60 1.59
N ALA A 192 1.91 16.47 2.47
CA ALA A 192 3.01 17.43 2.54
C ALA A 192 3.99 17.18 1.39
N PHE A 193 3.80 17.87 0.27
CA PHE A 193 4.73 17.84 -0.86
C PHE A 193 5.59 19.11 -0.84
N VAL A 194 6.91 18.96 -0.75
CA VAL A 194 7.84 20.08 -0.62
C VAL A 194 8.80 20.09 -1.80
N ILE A 195 8.90 21.22 -2.49
CA ILE A 195 9.89 21.45 -3.54
C ILE A 195 10.96 22.38 -2.97
N SER A 196 12.18 21.84 -2.81
CA SER A 196 13.34 22.59 -2.33
C SER A 196 14.36 22.78 -3.44
N ARG A 197 14.99 23.95 -3.48
CA ARG A 197 16.06 24.23 -4.44
C ARG A 197 17.34 23.51 -4.04
N ASN A 198 17.84 22.62 -4.90
CA ASN A 198 19.12 21.95 -4.68
C ASN A 198 20.27 22.65 -5.44
N GLY A 199 20.77 23.76 -4.88
CA GLY A 199 21.93 24.47 -5.42
C GLY A 199 21.69 25.30 -6.70
N PRO A 200 22.75 25.82 -7.33
CA PRO A 200 22.69 26.46 -8.65
C PRO A 200 22.55 25.40 -9.77
N ASP A 201 22.26 25.86 -10.99
CA ASP A 201 22.18 24.97 -12.15
C ASP A 201 23.45 24.11 -12.28
N SER A 202 23.24 22.79 -12.41
CA SER A 202 24.29 21.77 -12.38
C SER A 202 25.07 21.62 -13.69
N ASN A 203 24.63 22.25 -14.77
CA ASN A 203 25.31 22.26 -16.07
C ASN A 203 26.13 23.54 -16.29
N LYS A 204 27.16 23.74 -15.46
CA LYS A 204 28.27 24.64 -15.78
C LYS A 204 29.52 23.83 -16.11
#